data_AF-A0A7X9H982-F1
#
_entry.id   AF-A0A7X9H982-F1
#
_cell.length_a   1.000
_cell.length_b   1.000
_cell.length_c   1.000
_cell.angle_alpha   90.00
_cell.angle_beta   90.00
_cell.angle_gamma   90.00
#
_symmetry.space_group_name_H-M   'P 1'
#
loop_
_entity.id
_entity.type
_entity.pdbx_description
1 polymer ?
#
loop_
_entity_poly.entity_id
_entity_poly.type
_entity_poly.pdbx_seq_one_letter_code
_entity_poly.pdbx_strand_id
1 'polypeptide(L)'
;NSLIDGLYGGFSHGDGFWQGFIGAPFDVIIDLGEMDSLRHIRINFLQNANAEIWLPKEITIALSNEREGDFETVATFDNNIVTDQAGTFFKSFEWNGSQQARYIHITATINPALRGWVFTDEIVVW
;
A
#
# COMPACT_ATOMS: atom_id res chain seq x y z
N ASN A 1 -8.02 14.07 -3.03
CA ASN A 1 -7.81 14.47 -1.63
C ASN A 1 -7.13 13.31 -0.94
N SER A 2 -5.96 13.63 -0.39
CA SER A 2 -5.17 13.02 0.69
C SER A 2 -5.21 11.51 0.98
N LEU A 3 -4.06 10.86 0.90
CA LEU A 3 -3.74 9.50 1.42
C LEU A 3 -3.39 9.50 2.93
N ILE A 4 -3.60 10.62 3.63
CA ILE A 4 -3.04 10.87 4.97
C ILE A 4 -4.06 11.48 5.97
N ASP A 5 -5.37 11.44 5.69
CA ASP A 5 -6.37 12.08 6.57
C ASP A 5 -7.01 11.15 7.62
N GLY A 6 -6.70 9.85 7.61
CA GLY A 6 -7.20 8.90 8.62
C GLY A 6 -8.72 8.72 8.58
N LEU A 7 -9.32 8.92 7.41
CA LEU A 7 -10.75 8.74 7.18
C LEU A 7 -10.99 7.45 6.39
N TYR A 8 -11.62 6.49 7.07
CA TYR A 8 -11.98 5.19 6.51
C TYR A 8 -12.83 5.30 5.23
N GLY A 9 -12.34 4.71 4.14
CA GLY A 9 -13.17 4.37 2.99
C GLY A 9 -14.21 3.31 3.34
N GLY A 10 -15.44 3.50 2.86
CA GLY A 10 -16.51 2.52 2.96
C GLY A 10 -16.43 1.43 1.88
N PHE A 11 -17.46 0.59 1.82
CA PHE A 11 -17.56 -0.58 0.92
C PHE A 11 -17.71 -0.26 -0.60
N SER A 12 -17.54 0.99 -1.03
CA SER A 12 -17.74 1.39 -2.43
C SER A 12 -16.56 2.19 -2.94
N HIS A 13 -16.00 1.78 -4.08
CA HIS A 13 -14.83 2.39 -4.72
C HIS A 13 -15.12 3.80 -5.32
N GLY A 14 -16.29 4.38 -5.03
CA GLY A 14 -16.75 5.68 -5.51
C GLY A 14 -16.99 6.72 -4.41
N ASP A 15 -16.57 6.46 -3.18
CA ASP A 15 -16.75 7.39 -2.04
C ASP A 15 -15.66 8.47 -1.92
N GLY A 16 -14.66 8.44 -2.80
CA GLY A 16 -13.60 9.46 -2.87
C GLY A 16 -12.46 9.29 -1.86
N PHE A 17 -12.47 8.21 -1.07
CA PHE A 17 -11.38 7.85 -0.15
C PHE A 17 -10.43 6.79 -0.73
N TRP A 18 -10.84 6.09 -1.79
CA TRP A 18 -9.98 5.17 -2.53
C TRP A 18 -9.06 5.94 -3.49
N GLN A 19 -7.75 6.01 -3.20
CA GLN A 19 -6.77 6.43 -4.21
C GLN A 19 -6.27 5.25 -5.03
N GLY A 20 -7.04 4.85 -6.05
CA GLY A 20 -6.64 3.81 -6.99
C GLY A 20 -5.38 4.21 -7.77
N PHE A 21 -4.32 3.40 -7.67
CA PHE A 21 -3.12 3.55 -8.49
C PHE A 21 -3.26 2.70 -9.75
N ILE A 22 -3.22 3.37 -10.90
CA ILE A 22 -3.39 2.72 -12.20
C ILE A 22 -2.03 2.12 -12.62
N GLY A 23 -1.83 0.85 -12.30
CA GLY A 23 -0.75 0.03 -12.87
C GLY A 23 0.20 -0.59 -11.83
N ALA A 24 0.68 -1.78 -12.15
CA ALA A 24 1.82 -2.40 -11.47
C ALA A 24 3.13 -2.00 -12.21
N PRO A 25 4.23 -1.71 -11.49
CA PRO A 25 4.33 -1.76 -10.03
C PRO A 25 3.66 -0.56 -9.37
N PHE A 26 3.07 -0.81 -8.21
CA PHE A 26 2.76 0.25 -7.26
C PHE A 26 4.09 0.71 -6.66
N ASP A 27 4.41 2.00 -6.79
CA ASP A 27 5.67 2.59 -6.35
C ASP A 27 5.41 4.05 -5.94
N VAL A 28 5.41 4.29 -4.63
CA VAL A 28 5.06 5.60 -4.07
C VAL A 28 6.02 6.01 -2.96
N ILE A 29 6.39 7.29 -2.96
CA ILE A 29 7.09 7.93 -1.84
C ILE A 29 6.15 8.93 -1.19
N ILE A 30 5.88 8.74 0.09
CA ILE A 30 5.12 9.68 0.93
C ILE A 30 6.13 10.58 1.65
N ASP A 31 5.95 11.90 1.55
CA ASP A 31 6.67 12.89 2.35
C ASP A 31 5.77 13.36 3.49
N LEU A 32 6.20 13.13 4.73
CA LEU A 32 5.48 13.54 5.94
C LEU A 32 5.62 15.05 6.22
N GLY A 33 6.46 15.75 5.46
CA GLY A 33 6.76 17.18 5.61
C GLY A 33 7.90 17.45 6.60
N GLU A 34 7.97 16.68 7.67
CA GLU A 34 9.04 16.72 8.68
C GLU A 34 9.42 15.30 9.15
N MET A 35 10.52 15.18 9.91
CA MET A 35 10.85 13.91 10.55
C MET A 35 9.84 13.62 11.66
N ASP A 36 9.22 12.45 11.61
CA ASP A 36 8.25 12.01 12.60
C ASP A 36 8.63 10.63 13.17
N SER A 37 8.14 10.33 14.37
CA SER A 37 8.31 9.05 15.06
C SER A 37 7.23 8.07 14.61
N LEU A 38 7.57 7.20 13.66
CA LEU A 38 6.68 6.18 13.12
C LEU A 38 6.60 4.96 14.03
N ARG A 39 5.37 4.55 14.35
CA ARG A 39 5.07 3.38 15.18
C ARG A 39 4.30 2.32 14.42
N HIS A 40 3.54 2.73 13.41
CA HIS A 40 2.73 1.85 12.61
C HIS A 40 2.52 2.38 11.21
N ILE A 41 2.52 1.46 10.24
CA ILE A 41 2.14 1.74 8.86
C ILE A 41 1.18 0.64 8.44
N ARG A 42 -0.01 1.01 7.98
CA ARG A 42 -1.01 0.10 7.42
C ARG A 42 -1.29 0.45 5.98
N ILE A 43 -1.27 -0.56 5.12
CA ILE A 43 -1.63 -0.45 3.70
C ILE A 43 -2.75 -1.43 3.42
N ASN A 44 -3.85 -0.93 2.86
CA ASN A 44 -4.99 -1.74 2.48
C ASN A 44 -5.00 -1.95 0.96
N PHE A 45 -5.24 -3.20 0.53
CA PHE A 45 -5.38 -3.57 -0.86
C PHE A 45 -6.72 -4.24 -1.13
N LEU A 46 -7.24 -4.00 -2.32
CA LEU A 46 -8.46 -4.60 -2.85
C LEU A 46 -8.11 -5.75 -3.81
N GLN A 47 -8.95 -6.79 -3.83
CA GLN A 47 -9.02 -7.75 -4.93
C GLN A 47 -10.44 -7.91 -5.45
N ASN A 48 -10.57 -7.89 -6.77
CA ASN A 48 -11.77 -8.23 -7.51
C ASN A 48 -11.35 -8.89 -8.82
N ALA A 49 -11.39 -10.21 -8.87
CA ALA A 49 -10.94 -10.99 -10.03
C ALA A 49 -11.74 -10.68 -11.30
N ASN A 50 -13.04 -10.35 -11.18
CA ASN A 50 -13.88 -9.98 -12.33
C ASN A 50 -13.47 -8.63 -12.95
N ALA A 51 -12.85 -7.76 -12.16
CA ALA A 51 -12.31 -6.48 -12.60
C ALA A 51 -10.79 -6.54 -12.85
N GLU A 52 -10.19 -7.74 -12.83
CA GLU A 52 -8.75 -7.96 -12.94
C GLU A 52 -7.93 -7.18 -11.89
N ILE A 53 -8.50 -6.95 -10.71
CA ILE A 53 -7.82 -6.31 -9.58
C ILE A 53 -7.29 -7.41 -8.67
N TRP A 54 -5.98 -7.42 -8.45
CA TRP A 54 -5.30 -8.48 -7.71
C TRP A 54 -4.63 -7.91 -6.45
N LEU A 55 -4.64 -8.70 -5.37
CA LEU A 55 -3.76 -8.42 -4.25
C LEU A 55 -2.30 -8.48 -4.72
N PRO A 56 -1.41 -7.65 -4.17
CA PRO A 56 0.01 -7.78 -4.45
C PRO A 56 0.53 -9.14 -4.00
N LYS A 57 1.54 -9.64 -4.72
CA LYS A 57 2.36 -10.79 -4.37
C LYS A 57 3.39 -10.41 -3.31
N GLU A 58 4.01 -9.25 -3.47
CA GLU A 58 5.03 -8.74 -2.57
C GLU A 58 4.76 -7.27 -2.30
N ILE A 59 4.88 -6.86 -1.04
CA ILE A 59 4.84 -5.47 -0.60
C ILE A 59 6.10 -5.19 0.20
N THR A 60 6.79 -4.09 -0.10
CA THR A 60 7.93 -3.61 0.69
C THR A 60 7.64 -2.21 1.23
N ILE A 61 7.95 -2.00 2.51
CA ILE A 61 7.94 -0.69 3.17
C ILE A 61 9.38 -0.35 3.52
N ALA A 62 9.85 0.81 3.08
CA ALA A 62 11.16 1.34 3.40
C ALA A 62 11.08 2.80 3.85
N LEU A 63 12.00 3.22 4.71
CA LEU A 63 11.98 4.53 5.37
C LEU A 63 13.26 5.32 5.08
N SER A 64 13.15 6.65 4.97
CA SER A 64 14.32 7.52 4.86
C SER A 64 14.10 8.90 5.49
N ASN A 65 15.20 9.60 5.78
CA ASN A 65 15.20 11.01 6.15
C ASN A 65 15.37 11.93 4.94
N GLU A 66 15.75 11.40 3.78
CA GLU A 66 16.03 12.16 2.56
C GLU A 66 15.29 11.55 1.37
N ARG A 67 14.74 12.41 0.48
CA ARG A 67 13.93 11.94 -0.66
C ARG A 67 14.73 11.16 -1.70
N GLU A 68 15.99 11.52 -1.87
CA GLU A 68 16.93 10.92 -2.83
C GLU A 68 18.06 10.16 -2.12
N GLY A 69 17.87 9.86 -0.81
CA GLY A 69 18.84 9.15 0.00
C GLY A 69 18.58 7.64 0.05
N ASP A 70 19.34 6.96 0.91
CA ASP A 70 19.14 5.53 1.16
C ASP A 70 17.83 5.31 1.90
N PHE A 71 17.06 4.32 1.42
CA PHE A 71 15.85 3.84 2.09
C PHE A 71 16.15 2.54 2.82
N GLU A 72 15.86 2.49 4.12
CA GLU A 72 16.00 1.30 4.94
C GLU A 72 14.70 0.48 4.89
N THR A 73 14.76 -0.75 4.39
CA THR A 73 13.61 -1.66 4.39
C THR A 73 13.25 -2.07 5.82
N VAL A 74 12.02 -1.75 6.23
CA VAL A 74 11.49 -2.09 7.56
C VAL A 74 10.49 -3.24 7.54
N ALA A 75 9.91 -3.53 6.37
CA ALA A 75 9.02 -4.68 6.18
C ALA A 75 9.04 -5.18 4.74
N THR A 76 8.95 -6.49 4.58
CA THR A 76 8.56 -7.16 3.34
C THR A 76 7.46 -8.17 3.65
N PHE A 77 6.38 -8.12 2.89
CA PHE A 77 5.25 -9.01 3.02
C PHE A 77 5.10 -9.86 1.76
N ASP A 78 5.25 -11.18 1.92
CA ASP A 78 4.89 -12.15 0.89
C ASP A 78 3.42 -12.55 1.01
N ASN A 79 2.74 -12.59 -0.12
CA ASN A 79 1.34 -12.96 -0.21
C ASN A 79 1.12 -14.04 -1.27
N ASN A 80 0.57 -15.17 -0.83
CA ASN A 80 0.09 -16.21 -1.74
C ASN A 80 -1.23 -15.76 -2.35
N ILE A 81 -1.21 -15.38 -3.63
CA ILE A 81 -2.39 -14.90 -4.35
C ILE A 81 -3.32 -16.08 -4.63
N VAL A 82 -4.52 -16.03 -4.06
CA VAL A 82 -5.62 -16.93 -4.40
C VAL A 82 -6.38 -16.29 -5.57
N THR A 83 -6.21 -16.84 -6.77
CA THR A 83 -6.73 -16.27 -8.03
C THR A 83 -8.14 -16.75 -8.40
N ASP A 84 -8.65 -17.77 -7.73
CA ASP A 84 -9.91 -18.45 -8.05
C ASP A 84 -11.08 -18.07 -7.12
N GLN A 85 -10.88 -17.13 -6.21
CA GLN A 85 -11.92 -16.70 -5.28
C GLN A 85 -12.80 -15.61 -5.90
N ALA A 86 -14.05 -15.94 -6.18
CA ALA A 86 -15.04 -14.98 -6.66
C ALA A 86 -15.47 -14.02 -5.53
N GLY A 87 -15.54 -12.72 -5.84
CA GLY A 87 -15.98 -11.69 -4.89
C GLY A 87 -15.07 -10.46 -4.87
N THR A 88 -15.31 -9.60 -3.87
CA THR A 88 -14.52 -8.41 -3.57
C THR A 88 -13.91 -8.62 -2.18
N PHE A 89 -12.58 -8.55 -2.10
CA PHE A 89 -11.83 -8.83 -0.89
C PHE A 89 -10.92 -7.67 -0.54
N PHE A 90 -10.72 -7.46 0.75
CA PHE A 90 -9.79 -6.48 1.27
C PHE A 90 -8.75 -7.19 2.11
N LYS A 91 -7.48 -6.81 1.97
CA LYS A 91 -6.40 -7.30 2.80
C LYS A 91 -5.50 -6.15 3.23
N SER A 92 -5.23 -6.11 4.53
CA SER A 92 -4.32 -5.15 5.15
C SER A 92 -2.95 -5.77 5.35
N PHE A 93 -1.92 -4.96 5.14
CA PHE A 93 -0.53 -5.26 5.46
C PHE A 93 -0.04 -4.19 6.43
N GLU A 94 0.48 -4.64 7.56
CA GLU A 94 0.74 -3.79 8.72
C GLU A 94 2.16 -4.01 9.21
N TRP A 95 2.92 -2.92 9.29
CA TRP A 95 4.19 -2.87 9.99
C TRP A 95 4.00 -2.16 11.33
N ASN A 96 4.61 -2.72 12.38
CA ASN A 96 4.66 -2.13 13.71
C ASN A 96 6.14 -2.00 14.11
N GLY A 97 6.53 -0.85 14.63
CA GLY A 97 7.92 -0.59 14.98
C GLY A 97 8.10 0.70 15.76
N SER A 98 9.32 1.22 15.73
CA SER A 98 9.67 2.50 16.35
C SER A 98 10.86 3.08 15.61
N GLN A 99 10.61 3.87 14.56
CA GLN A 99 11.64 4.43 13.70
C GLN A 99 11.35 5.91 13.42
N GLN A 100 12.37 6.74 13.35
CA GLN A 100 12.22 8.12 12.90
C GLN A 100 12.50 8.20 11.40
N ALA A 101 11.59 8.82 10.66
CA ALA A 101 11.72 9.01 9.23
C ALA A 101 10.90 10.23 8.78
N ARG A 102 11.24 10.80 7.62
CA ARG A 102 10.41 11.80 6.93
C ARG A 102 9.71 11.20 5.70
N TYR A 103 10.37 10.24 5.05
CA TYR A 103 9.89 9.64 3.81
C TYR A 103 9.57 8.18 4.03
N ILE A 104 8.45 7.74 3.44
CA ILE A 104 8.02 6.34 3.41
C ILE A 104 7.94 5.93 1.95
N HIS A 105 8.75 4.96 1.54
CA HIS A 105 8.71 4.35 0.22
C HIS A 105 7.97 3.01 0.30
N ILE A 106 6.92 2.87 -0.50
CA ILE A 106 6.12 1.65 -0.56
C ILE A 106 6.13 1.16 -2.00
N THR A 107 6.54 -0.09 -2.17
CA THR A 107 6.46 -0.81 -3.44
C THR A 107 5.56 -2.02 -3.31
N ALA A 108 4.78 -2.31 -4.35
CA ALA A 108 4.00 -3.53 -4.41
C ALA A 108 3.93 -4.07 -5.84
N THR A 109 4.14 -5.39 -5.97
CA THR A 109 4.13 -6.09 -7.27
C THR A 109 3.06 -7.16 -7.30
N ILE A 110 2.46 -7.42 -8.45
CA ILE A 110 1.56 -8.56 -8.66
C ILE A 110 2.34 -9.77 -9.16
N ASN A 111 1.69 -10.94 -9.16
CA ASN A 111 2.24 -12.11 -9.83
C ASN A 111 2.51 -11.79 -11.31
N PRO A 112 3.76 -11.92 -11.81
CA PRO A 112 4.09 -11.63 -13.20
C PRO A 112 3.32 -12.48 -14.22
N ALA A 113 2.79 -13.64 -13.79
CA ALA A 113 1.97 -14.50 -14.63
C ALA A 113 0.52 -13.97 -14.80
N LEU A 114 0.10 -13.01 -13.98
CA LEU A 114 -1.20 -12.36 -14.07
C LEU A 114 -1.07 -11.04 -14.82
N ARG A 115 -2.06 -10.74 -15.67
CA ARG A 115 -2.30 -9.38 -16.19
C ARG A 115 -3.37 -8.76 -15.29
N GLY A 116 -3.22 -7.48 -14.94
CA GLY A 116 -4.22 -6.79 -14.12
C GLY A 116 -3.66 -5.63 -13.33
N TRP A 117 -4.44 -5.19 -12.35
CA TRP A 117 -4.27 -3.94 -11.62
C TRP A 117 -3.96 -4.19 -10.14
N VAL A 118 -3.26 -3.24 -9.52
CA VAL A 118 -3.15 -3.12 -8.06
C VAL A 118 -3.97 -1.92 -7.64
N PHE A 119 -4.90 -2.10 -6.71
CA PHE A 119 -5.64 -1.00 -6.10
C PHE A 119 -5.37 -0.96 -4.60
N THR A 120 -5.04 0.23 -4.11
CA THR A 120 -4.98 0.55 -2.68
C THR A 120 -5.91 1.73 -2.42
N ASP A 121 -6.54 1.79 -1.26
CA ASP A 121 -7.31 2.94 -0.78
C ASP A 121 -6.47 3.87 0.07
N GLU A 122 -5.84 3.34 1.11
CA GLU A 122 -5.38 4.13 2.24
C GLU A 122 -4.04 3.62 2.78
N ILE A 123 -3.12 4.56 3.02
CA ILE A 123 -1.87 4.32 3.73
C ILE A 123 -1.94 5.12 5.03
N VAL A 124 -2.18 4.43 6.14
CA VAL A 124 -2.30 5.10 7.43
C VAL A 124 -0.98 4.98 8.18
N VAL A 125 -0.54 6.12 8.72
CA VAL A 125 0.74 6.27 9.43
C VAL A 125 0.46 6.88 10.80
N TRP A 126 0.96 6.25 11.87
CA TRP A 126 0.88 6.75 13.25
C TRP A 126 2.05 6.29 14.13
#